data_AF-A0A3C2B9P1-F1
#
_entry.id   AF-A0A3C2B9P1-F1
#
_cell.length_a   1.000
_cell.length_b   1.000
_cell.length_c   1.000
_cell.angle_alpha   90.00
_cell.angle_beta   90.00
_cell.angle_gamma   90.00
#
_symmetry.space_group_name_H-M   'P 1'
#
loop_
_entity.id
_entity.type
_entity.pdbx_description
1 polymer ?
#
loop_
_entity_poly.entity_id
_entity_poly.type
_entity_poly.pdbx_seq_one_letter_code
_entity_poly.pdbx_strand_id
1 'polypeptide(L)'
;VHHVRGDVGMMAWNSCAGGLPWGQPLDQRRDNAYSLCLDTPVDDEHEMAGNPVVRMRVRSSASFGHVSVKLCDMAPDGTSTLVTRGMLDLAHRGVWPSDGQG
;
A
#
# COMPACT_ATOMS: atom_id res chain seq x y z
N VAL A 1 -29.63 0.92 7.29
CA VAL A 1 -28.40 1.69 7.57
C VAL A 1 -27.23 0.90 7.02
N HIS A 2 -26.64 1.32 5.91
CA HIS A 2 -25.44 0.67 5.37
C HIS A 2 -24.25 1.10 6.23
N HIS A 3 -23.72 0.18 7.04
CA HIS A 3 -22.47 0.41 7.74
C HIS A 3 -21.33 0.44 6.72
N VAL A 4 -20.82 1.64 6.44
CA VAL A 4 -19.54 1.79 5.74
C VAL A 4 -18.46 1.39 6.75
N ARG A 5 -17.95 0.16 6.61
CA ARG A 5 -16.75 -0.30 7.32
C ARG A 5 -15.57 0.11 6.45
N GLY A 6 -14.66 0.94 6.97
CA GLY A 6 -13.32 1.04 6.36
C GLY A 6 -12.70 -0.34 6.45
N ASP A 7 -12.46 -0.98 5.32
CA ASP A 7 -12.05 -2.38 5.22
C ASP A 7 -10.53 -2.50 5.20
N VAL A 8 -9.85 -1.76 4.31
CA VAL A 8 -8.41 -1.86 4.09
C VAL A 8 -7.80 -0.51 3.71
N GLY A 9 -6.57 -0.27 4.17
CA GLY A 9 -5.78 0.94 3.88
C GLY A 9 -5.96 2.06 4.91
N MET A 10 -6.75 1.83 5.96
CA MET A 10 -7.03 2.82 7.00
C MET A 10 -5.84 3.07 7.93
N MET A 11 -4.92 2.12 8.03
CA MET A 11 -3.70 2.28 8.83
C MET A 11 -2.62 3.04 8.06
N ALA A 12 -2.75 3.17 6.74
CA ALA A 12 -1.82 3.95 5.94
C ALA A 12 -2.02 5.46 6.18
N TRP A 13 -0.92 6.20 6.22
CA TRP A 13 -0.93 7.65 6.47
C TRP A 13 -1.79 8.44 5.47
N ASN A 14 -2.63 9.37 5.95
CA ASN A 14 -3.18 10.45 5.13
C ASN A 14 -2.33 11.72 5.27
N SER A 15 -1.54 12.04 4.23
CA SER A 15 -0.63 13.20 4.22
C SER A 15 -1.30 14.54 4.54
N CYS A 16 -2.57 14.69 4.22
CA CYS A 16 -3.29 15.95 4.38
C CYS A 16 -3.99 16.08 5.74
N ALA A 17 -3.97 15.05 6.58
CA ALA A 17 -4.76 15.03 7.81
C ALA A 17 -4.17 15.88 8.95
N GLY A 18 -2.96 16.45 8.80
CA GLY A 18 -2.36 17.44 9.70
C GLY A 18 -2.00 16.96 11.12
N GLY A 19 -2.55 15.84 11.60
CA GLY A 19 -2.30 15.33 12.94
C GLY A 19 -2.86 13.92 13.18
N LEU A 20 -2.48 13.35 14.33
CA LEU A 20 -2.87 11.98 14.71
C LEU A 20 -4.39 11.81 14.91
N PRO A 21 -4.93 10.60 14.69
CA PRO A 21 -4.20 9.38 14.33
C PRO A 21 -3.93 9.24 12.82
N TRP A 22 -4.53 10.10 11.98
CA TRP A 22 -4.54 9.91 10.52
C TRP A 22 -3.38 10.59 9.80
N GLY A 23 -2.69 11.49 10.48
CA GLY A 23 -1.60 12.31 9.98
C GLY A 23 -0.22 11.66 10.08
N GLN A 24 -0.11 10.40 10.51
CA GLN A 24 1.09 9.55 10.38
C GLN A 24 0.64 8.10 10.13
N PRO A 25 1.48 7.23 9.56
CA PRO A 25 1.12 5.82 9.41
C PRO A 25 1.05 5.14 10.78
N LEU A 26 0.10 4.23 10.93
CA LEU A 26 0.01 3.35 12.09
C LEU A 26 0.56 1.96 11.73
N ASP A 27 0.57 1.05 12.70
CA ASP A 27 0.90 -0.36 12.47
C ASP A 27 -0.03 -0.98 11.41
N GLN A 28 0.57 -1.54 10.36
CA GLN A 28 -0.14 -2.04 9.19
C GLN A 28 -0.81 -3.40 9.39
N ARG A 29 -0.61 -4.10 10.51
CA ARG A 29 -1.16 -5.45 10.76
C ARG A 29 -2.66 -5.57 10.45
N ARG A 30 -3.46 -4.55 10.78
CA ARG A 30 -4.91 -4.56 10.50
C ARG A 30 -5.22 -4.53 9.00
N ASP A 31 -4.48 -3.74 8.24
CA ASP A 31 -4.66 -3.68 6.78
C ASP A 31 -4.08 -4.93 6.11
N ASN A 32 -2.98 -5.47 6.64
CA ASN A 32 -2.34 -6.68 6.12
C ASN A 32 -3.27 -7.90 6.24
N ALA A 33 -4.10 -7.97 7.30
CA ALA A 33 -5.09 -9.04 7.48
C ALA A 33 -6.14 -9.12 6.35
N TYR A 34 -6.32 -8.04 5.58
CA TYR A 34 -7.23 -7.98 4.43
C TYR A 34 -6.49 -7.82 3.09
N SER A 35 -5.17 -8.04 3.08
CA SER A 35 -4.32 -7.89 1.91
C SER A 35 -3.65 -9.21 1.53
N LEU A 36 -3.23 -9.31 0.27
CA LEU A 36 -2.25 -10.34 -0.11
C LEU A 36 -0.87 -9.88 0.38
N CYS A 37 -0.27 -10.64 1.30
CA CYS A 37 1.05 -10.36 1.83
C CYS A 37 2.09 -11.30 1.20
N LEU A 38 3.19 -10.73 0.74
CA LEU A 38 4.36 -11.46 0.29
C LEU A 38 5.55 -10.96 1.09
N ASP A 39 6.09 -11.83 1.94
CA ASP A 39 7.22 -11.50 2.79
C ASP A 39 8.51 -12.02 2.16
N THR A 40 9.56 -11.20 2.22
CA THR A 40 10.91 -11.58 1.80
C THR A 40 11.79 -11.56 3.04
N PRO A 41 12.35 -12.71 3.48
CA PRO A 41 13.26 -12.72 4.62
C PRO A 41 14.53 -11.93 4.26
N VAL A 42 15.04 -11.22 5.25
CA VAL A 42 16.28 -10.45 5.15
C VAL A 42 17.13 -10.86 6.35
N ASP A 43 18.27 -11.49 6.08
CA ASP A 43 19.09 -12.15 7.11
C ASP A 43 20.04 -11.17 7.84
N ASP A 44 20.37 -10.05 7.19
CA ASP A 44 21.28 -9.01 7.69
C ASP A 44 20.65 -7.61 7.56
N GLU A 45 21.29 -6.60 8.16
CA GLU A 45 20.88 -5.20 7.99
C GLU A 45 20.84 -4.82 6.50
N HIS A 46 19.70 -4.27 6.06
CA HIS A 46 19.47 -3.96 4.66
C HIS A 46 18.92 -2.55 4.50
N GLU A 47 19.70 -1.71 3.83
CA GLU A 47 19.31 -0.33 3.53
C GLU A 47 18.67 -0.26 2.14
N MET A 48 17.56 0.48 2.04
CA MET A 48 16.88 0.75 0.77
C MET A 48 16.73 2.25 0.56
N ALA A 49 17.19 2.75 -0.59
CA ALA A 49 17.01 4.13 -1.02
C ALA A 49 16.63 4.18 -2.50
N GLY A 50 15.63 5.01 -2.84
CA GLY A 50 15.17 5.22 -4.21
C GLY A 50 13.66 5.08 -4.36
N ASN A 51 13.23 4.74 -5.58
CA ASN A 51 11.82 4.67 -5.96
C ASN A 51 11.44 3.21 -6.22
N PRO A 52 10.87 2.49 -5.24
CA PRO A 52 10.52 1.08 -5.42
C PRO A 52 9.44 0.92 -6.49
N VAL A 53 9.60 -0.09 -7.34
CA VAL A 53 8.67 -0.39 -8.44
C VAL A 53 8.13 -1.81 -8.28
N VAL A 54 6.81 -1.94 -8.32
CA VAL A 54 6.13 -3.24 -8.37
C VAL A 54 5.55 -3.47 -9.76
N ARG A 55 5.79 -4.65 -10.32
CA ARG A 55 5.19 -5.10 -11.58
C ARG A 55 4.27 -6.27 -11.30
N MET A 56 3.02 -6.17 -11.72
CA MET A 56 2.03 -7.21 -11.50
C MET A 56 1.07 -7.33 -12.68
N ARG A 57 0.46 -8.52 -12.80
CA ARG A 57 -0.61 -8.80 -13.74
C ARG A 57 -1.89 -9.06 -12.95
N VAL A 58 -2.88 -8.22 -13.14
CA VAL A 58 -4.17 -8.30 -12.44
C VAL A 58 -5.31 -8.46 -13.44
N ARG A 59 -6.40 -9.10 -13.01
CA ARG A 59 -7.67 -9.17 -13.74
C ARG A 59 -8.80 -8.88 -12.73
N SER A 60 -9.75 -8.04 -13.13
CA SER A 60 -10.99 -7.79 -12.39
C SER A 60 -12.17 -8.26 -13.22
N SER A 61 -13.25 -8.69 -12.56
CA SER A 61 -14.56 -8.87 -13.20
C SER A 61 -15.35 -7.57 -13.30
N ALA A 62 -14.90 -6.49 -12.64
CA ALA A 62 -15.51 -5.17 -12.68
C ALA A 62 -14.78 -4.24 -13.67
N SER A 63 -15.50 -3.25 -14.20
CA SER A 63 -14.98 -2.24 -15.13
C SER A 63 -14.18 -1.12 -14.47
N PHE A 64 -14.21 -1.03 -13.14
CA PHE A 64 -13.49 -0.06 -12.32
C PHE A 64 -12.87 -0.75 -11.11
N GLY A 65 -11.87 -0.10 -10.50
CA GLY A 65 -11.23 -0.60 -9.29
C GLY A 65 -9.87 0.03 -9.07
N HIS A 66 -9.33 -0.19 -7.89
CA HIS A 66 -8.00 0.29 -7.52
C HIS A 66 -7.12 -0.87 -7.08
N VAL A 67 -5.81 -0.71 -7.28
CA VAL A 67 -4.79 -1.55 -6.68
C VAL A 67 -3.93 -0.67 -5.80
N SER A 68 -3.83 -1.01 -4.52
CA SER A 68 -2.90 -0.38 -3.59
C SER A 68 -1.80 -1.37 -3.26
N VAL A 69 -0.56 -0.90 -3.20
CA VAL A 69 0.62 -1.70 -2.83
C VAL A 69 1.39 -0.95 -1.77
N LYS A 70 1.82 -1.68 -0.73
CA LYS A 70 2.59 -1.15 0.38
C LYS A 70 3.88 -1.93 0.48
N LEU A 71 4.98 -1.21 0.70
CA LEU A 71 6.22 -1.79 1.21
C LEU A 71 6.24 -1.51 2.71
N CYS A 72 6.37 -2.57 3.51
CA CYS A 72 6.42 -2.48 4.95
C CYS A 72 7.71 -3.12 5.46
N ASP A 73 8.25 -2.56 6.54
CA ASP A 73 9.27 -3.18 7.36
C ASP A 73 8.58 -3.99 8.46
N MET A 74 8.98 -5.25 8.60
CA MET A 74 8.38 -6.22 9.53
C MET A 74 9.35 -6.50 10.65
N ALA A 75 9.05 -6.00 11.85
CA ALA A 75 9.87 -6.25 13.03
C ALA A 75 9.72 -7.71 13.52
N PRO A 76 10.69 -8.25 14.27
CA PRO A 76 10.63 -9.61 14.81
C PRO A 76 9.41 -9.91 15.70
N ASP A 77 8.81 -8.87 16.31
CA ASP A 77 7.58 -8.98 17.11
C ASP A 77 6.29 -8.98 16.25
N GLY A 78 6.44 -8.89 14.93
CA GLY A 78 5.36 -8.84 13.95
C GLY A 78 4.77 -7.45 13.70
N THR A 79 5.29 -6.39 14.34
CA THR A 79 4.89 -5.01 14.03
C THR A 79 5.23 -4.67 12.58
N SER A 80 4.28 -4.06 11.87
CA SER A 80 4.43 -3.74 10.46
C SER A 80 4.45 -2.22 10.25
N THR A 81 5.62 -1.70 9.94
CA THR A 81 5.84 -0.26 9.73
C THR A 81 5.74 0.07 8.25
N LEU A 82 4.89 1.02 7.89
CA LEU A 82 4.79 1.46 6.49
C LEU A 82 6.06 2.21 6.08
N VAL A 83 6.77 1.70 5.07
CA VAL A 83 7.91 2.40 4.44
C VAL A 83 7.41 3.33 3.35
N THR A 84 6.63 2.78 2.40
CA THR A 84 6.01 3.57 1.33
C THR A 84 4.80 2.84 0.73
N ARG A 85 3.95 3.57 0.00
CA ARG A 85 2.83 2.99 -0.75
C ARG A 85 2.66 3.62 -2.12
N GLY A 86 2.07 2.85 -3.02
CA GLY A 86 1.52 3.33 -4.29
C GLY A 86 0.07 2.89 -4.46
N MET A 87 -0.69 3.65 -5.25
CA MET A 87 -2.05 3.29 -5.63
C MET A 87 -2.24 3.57 -7.11
N LEU A 88 -2.91 2.64 -7.80
CA LEU A 88 -3.25 2.74 -9.20
C LEU A 88 -4.76 2.59 -9.35
N ASP A 89 -5.38 3.56 -10.01
CA ASP A 89 -6.72 3.40 -10.55
C ASP A 89 -6.65 2.58 -11.85
N LEU A 90 -7.32 1.43 -11.87
CA LEU A 90 -7.31 0.52 -13.01
C LEU A 90 -8.02 1.11 -14.23
N ALA A 91 -8.98 2.01 -14.04
CA ALA A 91 -9.68 2.68 -15.13
C ALA A 91 -8.79 3.71 -15.84
N HIS A 92 -7.79 4.26 -15.14
CA HIS A 92 -6.88 5.28 -15.65
C HIS A 92 -5.49 4.73 -15.99
N ARG A 93 -5.29 3.41 -15.90
CA ARG A 93 -4.01 2.78 -16.27
C ARG A 93 -3.71 3.04 -17.76
N GLY A 94 -2.63 3.77 -18.04
CA GLY A 94 -2.26 4.11 -19.43
C GLY A 94 -2.78 5.47 -19.90
N VAL A 95 -3.47 6.24 -19.05
CA VAL A 95 -3.80 7.66 -19.24
C VAL A 95 -2.93 8.59 -18.34
N TRP A 96 -2.30 9.61 -18.96
CA TRP A 96 -1.16 10.34 -18.38
C TRP A 96 -1.36 11.00 -16.98
N PRO A 97 -0.34 10.97 -16.09
CA PRO A 97 0.92 10.29 -16.32
C PRO A 97 0.92 8.77 -16.21
N SER A 98 1.06 8.16 -17.39
CA SER A 98 1.22 6.77 -17.76
C SER A 98 1.33 6.73 -19.29
N ASP A 99 2.27 7.53 -19.79
CA ASP A 99 2.93 7.24 -21.04
C ASP A 99 4.15 6.38 -20.68
N GLY A 100 4.64 5.64 -21.65
CA GLY A 100 5.67 4.63 -21.44
C GLY A 100 7.07 5.19 -21.20
N GLN A 101 7.24 6.45 -20.81
CA GLN A 101 8.55 7.06 -20.61
C GLN A 101 8.65 7.87 -19.30
N GLY A 102 8.78 7.17 -18.18
CA GLY A 102 9.43 7.71 -16.97
C GLY A 102 8.61 8.70 -16.16
#